data_AF-A0AAV2B8M6-F1
#
_entry.id   AF-A0AAV2B8M6-F1
#
_cell.length_a   1.000
_cell.length_b   1.000
_cell.length_c   1.000
_cell.angle_alpha   90.00
_cell.angle_beta   90.00
_cell.angle_gamma   90.00
#
_symmetry.space_group_name_H-M   'P 1'
#
loop_
_entity.id
_entity.type
_entity.pdbx_description
1 polymer ?
#
loop_
_entity_poly.entity_id
_entity_poly.type
_entity_poly.pdbx_seq_one_letter_code
_entity_poly.pdbx_strand_id
1 'polypeptide(L)'
;MEDISNEYKSKEGSMEERMSVLNAARRGGLTHIYDMPPPGKEDVMFDLLDIEKVQIGKPFQVIVKVENKSDETRTVTSVLSASSVHYTGIIARKVKRARGVFTLKPRQKEELGIEVTFDDYFDKLVDYAMLKIYAISTVKETQQTWAEEDDFQVEKPPLKIEIEGSLKVYRRLNVKVSFTNPLNRKLEDCAITIEGPGLAEPHRLHLKDVEPHGVMTHIETLVPRKVGPRKITAIFTSRQLIEVLGTKQIMIED
;
A
#
# COMPACT_ATOMS: atom_id res chain seq x y z
N MET A 1 -24.45 20.05 -7.43
CA MET A 1 -24.50 18.65 -6.93
C MET A 1 -23.52 17.88 -7.77
N GLU A 2 -22.48 17.35 -7.15
CA GLU A 2 -21.48 16.53 -7.83
C GLU A 2 -22.03 15.10 -7.94
N ASP A 3 -22.06 14.55 -9.15
CA ASP A 3 -22.60 13.20 -9.41
C ASP A 3 -21.52 12.15 -9.12
N ILE A 4 -21.63 11.49 -7.98
CA ILE A 4 -20.72 10.44 -7.51
C ILE A 4 -21.25 9.02 -7.81
N SER A 5 -22.27 8.87 -8.66
CA SER A 5 -22.92 7.58 -8.93
C SER A 5 -21.92 6.51 -9.41
N ASN A 6 -20.94 6.92 -10.23
CA ASN A 6 -19.90 6.04 -10.76
C ASN A 6 -18.80 5.67 -9.73
N GLU A 7 -18.81 6.28 -8.55
CA GLU A 7 -17.94 5.91 -7.43
C GLU A 7 -18.53 4.76 -6.61
N TYR A 8 -19.86 4.70 -6.51
CA TYR A 8 -20.57 3.68 -5.73
C TYR A 8 -21.00 2.46 -6.54
N LYS A 9 -21.37 2.64 -7.82
CA LYS A 9 -21.84 1.55 -8.67
C LYS A 9 -21.22 1.64 -10.06
N SER A 10 -21.00 0.49 -10.65
CA SER A 10 -20.66 0.40 -12.08
C SER A 10 -21.81 0.98 -12.90
N LYS A 11 -21.49 1.56 -14.06
CA LYS A 11 -22.49 2.16 -14.96
C LYS A 11 -23.63 1.16 -15.23
N GLU A 12 -24.87 1.62 -15.13
CA GLU A 12 -26.05 0.79 -15.37
C GLU A 12 -26.02 0.17 -16.78
N GLY A 13 -26.31 -1.12 -16.86
CA GLY A 13 -26.22 -1.94 -18.07
C GLY A 13 -24.79 -2.42 -18.40
N SER A 14 -23.78 -2.05 -17.62
CA SER A 14 -22.42 -2.55 -17.84
C SER A 14 -22.27 -4.00 -17.45
N MET A 15 -21.34 -4.70 -18.10
CA MET A 15 -20.99 -6.07 -17.74
C MET A 15 -20.43 -6.15 -16.31
N GLU A 16 -19.80 -5.08 -15.83
CA GLU A 16 -19.20 -4.96 -14.50
C GLU A 16 -20.27 -4.85 -13.40
N GLU A 17 -21.34 -4.07 -13.64
CA GLU A 17 -22.51 -4.05 -12.77
C GLU A 17 -23.10 -5.45 -12.65
N ARG A 18 -23.35 -6.11 -13.80
CA ARG A 18 -23.84 -7.50 -13.82
C ARG A 18 -22.93 -8.45 -13.05
N MET A 19 -21.61 -8.40 -13.25
CA MET A 19 -20.66 -9.24 -12.52
C MET A 19 -20.70 -8.99 -11.01
N SER A 20 -20.73 -7.72 -10.58
CA SER A 20 -20.76 -7.36 -9.17
C SER A 20 -22.04 -7.85 -8.48
N VAL A 21 -23.19 -7.69 -9.14
CA VAL A 21 -24.49 -8.15 -8.64
C VAL A 21 -24.56 -9.68 -8.59
N LEU A 22 -24.10 -10.37 -9.65
CA LEU A 22 -24.08 -11.82 -9.71
C LEU A 22 -23.20 -12.42 -8.61
N ASN A 23 -22.02 -11.82 -8.37
CA ASN A 23 -21.13 -12.26 -7.30
C ASN A 23 -21.74 -12.02 -5.90
N ALA A 24 -22.32 -10.84 -5.67
CA ALA A 24 -22.97 -10.51 -4.39
C ALA A 24 -24.14 -11.46 -4.09
N ALA A 25 -24.98 -11.76 -5.08
CA ALA A 25 -26.10 -12.66 -4.87
C ALA A 25 -25.69 -14.14 -4.77
N ARG A 26 -24.54 -14.55 -5.34
CA ARG A 26 -23.93 -15.86 -5.04
C ARG A 26 -23.41 -15.94 -3.60
N ARG A 27 -22.60 -14.98 -3.16
CA ARG A 27 -22.08 -14.95 -1.77
C ARG A 27 -23.21 -14.81 -0.73
N GLY A 28 -24.27 -14.09 -1.05
CA GLY A 28 -25.42 -13.88 -0.17
C GLY A 28 -26.50 -14.98 -0.21
N GLY A 29 -26.34 -16.04 -1.02
CA GLY A 29 -27.36 -17.10 -1.15
C GLY A 29 -28.67 -16.66 -1.83
N LEU A 30 -28.66 -15.51 -2.52
CA LEU A 30 -29.82 -14.91 -3.17
C LEU A 30 -29.96 -15.34 -4.64
N THR A 31 -29.29 -16.43 -5.05
CA THR A 31 -29.28 -16.92 -6.43
C THR A 31 -30.68 -17.21 -6.98
N HIS A 32 -31.60 -17.65 -6.12
CA HIS A 32 -33.01 -17.91 -6.44
C HIS A 32 -33.84 -16.65 -6.75
N ILE A 33 -33.42 -15.47 -6.29
CA ILE A 33 -34.13 -14.19 -6.55
C ILE A 33 -33.77 -13.64 -7.93
N TYR A 34 -32.57 -13.96 -8.42
CA TYR A 34 -32.03 -13.42 -9.67
C TYR A 34 -32.13 -14.41 -10.84
N ASP A 35 -32.93 -15.48 -10.71
CA ASP A 35 -33.02 -16.59 -11.68
C ASP A 35 -31.64 -17.02 -12.21
N MET A 36 -30.66 -17.08 -11.31
CA MET A 36 -29.32 -17.44 -11.73
C MET A 36 -29.31 -18.90 -12.14
N PRO A 37 -28.67 -19.25 -13.27
CA PRO A 37 -28.42 -20.64 -13.58
C PRO A 37 -27.66 -21.28 -12.40
N PRO A 38 -27.93 -22.56 -12.08
CA PRO A 38 -27.16 -23.28 -11.07
C PRO A 38 -25.67 -23.09 -11.36
N PRO A 39 -24.81 -22.98 -10.33
CA PRO A 39 -23.38 -22.75 -10.55
C PRO A 39 -22.90 -23.75 -11.61
N GLY A 40 -22.42 -23.22 -12.73
CA GLY A 40 -21.79 -24.04 -13.75
C GLY A 40 -20.59 -24.76 -13.15
N LYS A 41 -19.96 -25.65 -13.92
CA LYS A 41 -18.72 -26.27 -13.47
C LYS A 41 -17.72 -25.17 -13.06
N GLU A 42 -17.26 -25.22 -11.81
CA GLU A 42 -16.14 -24.40 -11.32
C GLU A 42 -14.83 -25.04 -11.79
N ASP A 43 -14.60 -24.95 -13.10
CA ASP A 43 -13.51 -25.64 -13.77
C ASP A 43 -12.36 -24.71 -14.18
N VAL A 44 -12.39 -23.46 -13.71
CA VAL A 44 -11.24 -22.55 -13.77
C VAL A 44 -10.85 -22.16 -12.35
N MET A 45 -9.60 -22.38 -11.97
CA MET A 45 -9.07 -21.89 -10.69
C MET A 45 -8.47 -20.49 -10.87
N PHE A 46 -8.66 -19.68 -9.83
CA PHE A 46 -8.15 -18.31 -9.74
C PHE A 46 -7.45 -18.15 -8.39
N ASP A 47 -6.34 -17.41 -8.38
CA ASP A 47 -5.53 -17.15 -7.19
C ASP A 47 -4.95 -15.74 -7.31
N LEU A 48 -5.39 -14.82 -6.42
CA LEU A 48 -4.82 -13.48 -6.33
C LEU A 48 -3.50 -13.58 -5.56
N LEU A 49 -2.40 -13.08 -6.13
CA LEU A 49 -1.14 -13.03 -5.40
C LEU A 49 -1.16 -11.91 -4.38
N ASP A 50 -1.08 -12.29 -3.10
CA ASP A 50 -0.97 -11.37 -1.97
C ASP A 50 0.26 -10.46 -2.12
N ILE A 51 0.07 -9.19 -1.80
CA ILE A 51 1.14 -8.20 -1.79
C ILE A 51 1.43 -7.85 -0.33
N GLU A 52 2.45 -8.46 0.27
CA GLU A 52 2.73 -8.20 1.68
C GLU A 52 3.15 -6.75 1.96
N LYS A 53 4.12 -6.23 1.19
CA LYS A 53 4.76 -4.93 1.45
C LYS A 53 5.26 -4.28 0.17
N VAL A 54 4.99 -2.98 0.03
CA VAL A 54 5.54 -2.16 -1.06
C VAL A 54 6.26 -0.98 -0.49
N GLN A 55 7.54 -0.80 -0.84
CA GLN A 55 8.27 0.41 -0.47
C GLN A 55 7.78 1.60 -1.29
N ILE A 56 7.54 2.73 -0.63
CA ILE A 56 7.20 3.98 -1.31
C ILE A 56 8.26 4.33 -2.37
N GLY A 57 7.84 4.81 -3.53
CA GLY A 57 8.74 5.10 -4.65
C GLY A 57 8.95 3.92 -5.61
N LYS A 58 8.56 2.70 -5.25
CA LYS A 58 8.65 1.52 -6.12
C LYS A 58 7.32 1.20 -6.81
N PRO A 59 7.35 0.68 -8.05
CA PRO A 59 6.17 0.09 -8.66
C PRO A 59 5.83 -1.26 -8.00
N PHE A 60 4.59 -1.70 -8.16
CA PHE A 60 4.15 -3.04 -7.76
C PHE A 60 3.21 -3.62 -8.83
N GLN A 61 2.95 -4.92 -8.79
CA GLN A 61 2.07 -5.60 -9.73
C GLN A 61 0.94 -6.31 -9.00
N VAL A 62 -0.28 -6.12 -9.47
CA VAL A 62 -1.44 -6.93 -9.06
C VAL A 62 -1.53 -8.09 -10.03
N ILE A 63 -1.36 -9.32 -9.55
CA ILE A 63 -1.29 -10.52 -10.40
C ILE A 63 -2.35 -11.52 -9.98
N VAL A 64 -3.10 -12.04 -10.96
CA VAL A 64 -4.02 -13.16 -10.79
C VAL A 64 -3.51 -14.33 -11.61
N LYS A 65 -3.26 -15.46 -10.94
CA LYS A 65 -3.00 -16.74 -11.58
C LYS A 65 -4.32 -17.38 -11.96
N VAL A 66 -4.40 -17.85 -13.20
CA VAL A 66 -5.60 -18.50 -13.75
C VAL A 66 -5.23 -19.85 -14.34
N GLU A 67 -5.97 -20.89 -13.96
CA GLU A 67 -5.77 -22.25 -14.48
C GLU A 67 -7.09 -22.83 -14.96
N ASN A 68 -7.17 -23.16 -16.25
CA ASN A 68 -8.28 -23.94 -16.78
C ASN A 68 -8.09 -25.42 -16.41
N LYS A 69 -8.94 -25.97 -15.55
CA LYS A 69 -8.95 -27.39 -15.17
C LYS A 69 -9.79 -28.26 -16.11
N SER A 70 -10.55 -27.64 -17.01
CA SER A 70 -11.38 -28.35 -17.99
C SER A 70 -10.56 -28.83 -19.20
N ASP A 71 -11.16 -29.75 -19.95
CA ASP A 71 -10.68 -30.19 -21.26
C ASP A 71 -11.26 -29.34 -22.41
N GLU A 72 -12.01 -28.29 -22.09
CA GLU A 72 -12.61 -27.36 -23.03
C GLU A 72 -11.87 -26.01 -23.03
N THR A 73 -12.07 -25.23 -24.08
CA THR A 73 -11.57 -23.84 -24.11
C THR A 73 -12.50 -22.96 -23.26
N ARG A 74 -11.92 -22.05 -22.47
CA ARG A 74 -12.65 -21.12 -21.60
C ARG A 74 -12.31 -19.68 -21.92
N THR A 75 -13.31 -18.82 -22.04
CA THR A 75 -13.15 -17.38 -22.25
C THR A 75 -13.34 -16.67 -20.91
N VAL A 76 -12.31 -16.01 -20.43
CA VAL A 76 -12.31 -15.33 -19.15
C VAL A 76 -12.29 -13.83 -19.36
N THR A 77 -13.19 -13.12 -18.68
CA THR A 77 -13.17 -11.67 -18.55
C THR A 77 -12.73 -11.32 -17.14
N SER A 78 -11.63 -10.58 -17.01
CA SER A 78 -11.07 -10.18 -15.72
C SER A 78 -10.98 -8.66 -15.61
N VAL A 79 -11.25 -8.15 -14.41
CA VAL A 79 -11.11 -6.75 -14.02
C VAL A 79 -10.20 -6.70 -12.81
N LEU A 80 -9.08 -6.00 -12.93
CA LEU A 80 -8.13 -5.75 -11.83
C LEU A 80 -8.17 -4.26 -11.49
N SER A 81 -8.17 -3.94 -10.21
CA SER A 81 -8.11 -2.56 -9.74
C SER A 81 -7.29 -2.41 -8.48
N ALA A 82 -6.63 -1.26 -8.35
CA ALA A 82 -6.00 -0.78 -7.13
C ALA A 82 -6.65 0.55 -6.76
N SER A 83 -6.89 0.76 -5.46
CA SER A 83 -7.41 2.01 -4.91
C SER A 83 -6.72 2.31 -3.57
N SER A 84 -6.54 3.58 -3.24
CA SER A 84 -6.19 3.96 -1.88
C SER A 84 -7.41 3.89 -0.98
N VAL A 85 -7.20 3.48 0.26
CA VAL A 85 -8.25 3.34 1.28
C VAL A 85 -7.82 4.04 2.54
N HIS A 86 -8.78 4.60 3.27
CA HIS A 86 -8.54 5.02 4.64
C HIS A 86 -8.41 3.77 5.53
N TYR A 87 -7.86 3.93 6.74
CA TYR A 87 -7.75 2.84 7.72
C TYR A 87 -9.11 2.21 8.10
N THR A 88 -10.22 2.91 7.83
CA THR A 88 -11.60 2.41 8.00
C THR A 88 -12.04 1.45 6.89
N GLY A 89 -11.22 1.24 5.86
CA GLY A 89 -11.53 0.42 4.68
C GLY A 89 -12.34 1.16 3.61
N ILE A 90 -12.71 2.43 3.83
CA ILE A 90 -13.41 3.26 2.84
C ILE A 90 -12.45 3.62 1.71
N ILE A 91 -12.87 3.37 0.46
CA ILE A 91 -12.15 3.75 -0.74
C ILE A 91 -12.04 5.28 -0.79
N ALA A 92 -10.81 5.77 -0.89
CA ALA A 92 -10.51 7.19 -0.98
C ALA A 92 -10.34 7.61 -2.44
N ARG A 93 -9.40 7.00 -3.18
CA ARG A 93 -9.13 7.36 -4.58
C ARG A 93 -8.80 6.12 -5.41
N LYS A 94 -9.35 6.05 -6.63
CA LYS A 94 -9.04 4.99 -7.60
C LYS A 94 -7.62 5.20 -8.14
N VAL A 95 -6.73 4.24 -7.92
CA VAL A 95 -5.32 4.33 -8.33
C VAL A 95 -5.18 3.91 -9.79
N LYS A 96 -5.54 2.66 -10.09
CA LYS A 96 -5.45 2.09 -11.44
C LYS A 96 -6.49 1.02 -11.63
N ARG A 97 -6.96 0.85 -12.87
CA ARG A 97 -7.94 -0.18 -13.23
C ARG A 97 -7.65 -0.67 -14.64
N ALA A 98 -7.69 -1.97 -14.85
CA ALA A 98 -7.68 -2.55 -16.18
C ALA A 98 -8.71 -3.66 -16.30
N ARG A 99 -9.10 -3.92 -17.54
CA ARG A 99 -10.00 -4.98 -17.92
C ARG A 99 -9.42 -5.72 -19.11
N GLY A 100 -9.46 -7.04 -19.04
CA GLY A 100 -9.01 -7.92 -20.10
C GLY A 100 -10.03 -9.01 -20.41
N VAL A 101 -10.03 -9.46 -21.66
CA VAL A 101 -10.73 -10.67 -22.08
C VAL A 101 -9.70 -11.54 -22.78
N PHE A 102 -9.60 -12.80 -22.37
CA PHE A 102 -8.62 -13.75 -22.90
C PHE A 102 -9.22 -15.15 -22.93
N THR A 103 -8.57 -16.03 -23.69
CA THR A 103 -9.04 -17.38 -23.96
C THR A 103 -8.00 -18.38 -23.50
N LEU A 104 -8.39 -19.24 -22.57
CA LEU A 104 -7.57 -20.32 -22.04
C LEU A 104 -7.85 -21.61 -22.81
N LYS A 105 -6.79 -22.20 -23.36
CA LYS A 105 -6.84 -23.57 -23.90
C LYS A 105 -7.12 -24.57 -22.78
N PRO A 106 -7.55 -25.80 -23.13
CA PRO A 106 -7.67 -26.89 -22.18
C PRO A 106 -6.39 -27.04 -21.33
N ARG A 107 -6.53 -27.20 -20.01
CA ARG A 107 -5.41 -27.38 -19.08
C ARG A 107 -4.38 -26.24 -19.03
N GLN A 108 -4.65 -25.09 -19.66
CA GLN A 108 -3.71 -23.96 -19.70
C GLN A 108 -3.67 -23.20 -18.37
N LYS A 109 -2.46 -22.78 -18.01
CA LYS A 109 -2.19 -21.80 -16.95
C LYS A 109 -1.74 -20.48 -17.55
N GLU A 110 -2.17 -19.38 -16.97
CA GLU A 110 -1.81 -18.03 -17.40
C GLU A 110 -1.77 -17.09 -16.20
N GLU A 111 -1.01 -16.02 -16.31
CA GLU A 111 -0.96 -14.95 -15.32
C GLU A 111 -1.42 -13.66 -15.97
N LEU A 112 -2.32 -12.97 -15.29
CA LEU A 112 -2.77 -11.65 -15.68
C LEU A 112 -2.27 -10.67 -14.64
N GLY A 113 -1.75 -9.54 -15.05
CA GLY A 113 -1.42 -8.51 -14.10
C GLY A 113 -1.53 -7.11 -14.64
N ILE A 114 -1.64 -6.18 -13.70
CA ILE A 114 -1.48 -4.75 -13.95
C ILE A 114 -0.30 -4.25 -13.14
N GLU A 115 0.62 -3.56 -13.80
CA GLU A 115 1.66 -2.81 -13.13
C GLU A 115 1.10 -1.47 -12.65
N VAL A 116 1.30 -1.16 -11.37
CA VAL A 116 0.98 0.12 -10.76
C VAL A 116 2.29 0.85 -10.49
N THR A 117 2.50 1.96 -11.20
CA THR A 117 3.72 2.76 -11.10
C THR A 117 3.65 3.73 -9.93
N PHE A 118 4.81 4.27 -9.52
CA PHE A 118 4.87 5.32 -8.49
C PHE A 118 3.93 6.50 -8.78
N ASP A 119 3.94 6.99 -10.02
CA ASP A 119 3.11 8.13 -10.42
C ASP A 119 1.61 7.76 -10.47
N ASP A 120 1.27 6.47 -10.60
CA ASP A 120 -0.13 6.04 -10.56
C ASP A 120 -0.73 6.20 -9.15
N TYR A 121 0.05 5.95 -8.09
CA TYR A 121 -0.47 5.86 -6.71
C TYR A 121 -0.07 7.01 -5.79
N PHE A 122 1.06 7.67 -6.00
CA PHE A 122 1.68 8.52 -4.98
C PHE A 122 0.81 9.72 -4.55
N ASP A 123 0.23 10.44 -5.51
CA ASP A 123 -0.66 11.58 -5.24
C ASP A 123 -2.05 11.16 -4.71
N LYS A 124 -2.33 9.86 -4.73
CA LYS A 124 -3.60 9.28 -4.29
C LYS A 124 -3.51 8.60 -2.94
N LEU A 125 -2.31 8.44 -2.37
CA LEU A 125 -2.14 7.94 -1.02
C LEU A 125 -2.86 8.85 -0.03
N VAL A 126 -3.62 8.23 0.87
CA VAL A 126 -4.29 8.90 1.99
C VAL A 126 -3.65 8.45 3.31
N ASP A 127 -4.30 8.76 4.43
CA ASP A 127 -3.83 8.41 5.77
C ASP A 127 -3.35 6.96 5.85
N TYR A 128 -2.23 6.75 6.55
CA TYR A 128 -1.54 5.46 6.70
C TYR A 128 -1.03 4.82 5.40
N ALA A 129 -1.24 5.43 4.22
CA ALA A 129 -0.73 4.94 2.93
C ALA A 129 -1.18 3.50 2.60
N MET A 130 -2.43 3.16 2.93
CA MET A 130 -3.03 1.87 2.62
C MET A 130 -3.58 1.81 1.19
N LEU A 131 -3.34 0.70 0.52
CA LEU A 131 -3.89 0.35 -0.78
C LEU A 131 -4.72 -0.92 -0.67
N LYS A 132 -5.85 -0.94 -1.38
CA LYS A 132 -6.67 -2.13 -1.58
C LYS A 132 -6.65 -2.50 -3.05
N ILE A 133 -6.41 -3.77 -3.32
CA ILE A 133 -6.48 -4.37 -4.64
C ILE A 133 -7.69 -5.28 -4.72
N TYR A 134 -8.28 -5.34 -5.91
CA TYR A 134 -9.47 -6.12 -6.16
C TYR A 134 -9.38 -6.77 -7.53
N ALA A 135 -9.73 -8.05 -7.58
CA ALA A 135 -9.79 -8.81 -8.80
C ALA A 135 -11.16 -9.46 -8.93
N ILE A 136 -11.81 -9.29 -10.09
CA ILE A 136 -13.00 -10.04 -10.47
C ILE A 136 -12.72 -10.76 -11.77
N SER A 137 -13.07 -12.03 -11.85
CA SER A 137 -13.00 -12.83 -13.06
C SER A 137 -14.32 -13.54 -13.32
N THR A 138 -14.72 -13.63 -14.59
CA THR A 138 -15.91 -14.35 -15.03
C THR A 138 -15.58 -15.22 -16.24
N VAL A 139 -15.96 -16.49 -16.17
CA VAL A 139 -15.85 -17.46 -17.25
C VAL A 139 -17.15 -17.44 -18.05
N LYS A 140 -17.05 -17.13 -19.35
CA LYS A 140 -18.21 -16.90 -20.21
C LYS A 140 -19.07 -18.15 -20.39
N GLU A 141 -18.44 -19.31 -20.58
CA GLU A 141 -19.12 -20.57 -20.93
C GLU A 141 -19.86 -21.17 -19.73
N THR A 142 -19.26 -21.15 -18.54
CA THR A 142 -19.83 -21.74 -17.32
C THR A 142 -20.57 -20.73 -16.46
N GLN A 143 -20.48 -19.43 -16.79
CA GLN A 143 -20.91 -18.33 -15.92
C GLN A 143 -20.26 -18.39 -14.54
N GLN A 144 -19.12 -19.09 -14.37
CA GLN A 144 -18.36 -19.09 -13.13
C GLN A 144 -17.86 -17.66 -12.85
N THR A 145 -18.00 -17.20 -11.62
CA THR A 145 -17.53 -15.88 -11.17
C THR A 145 -16.64 -16.07 -9.97
N TRP A 146 -15.52 -15.37 -9.94
CA TRP A 146 -14.61 -15.35 -8.82
C TRP A 146 -14.25 -13.90 -8.51
N ALA A 147 -14.11 -13.58 -7.23
CA ALA A 147 -13.52 -12.32 -6.82
C ALA A 147 -12.79 -12.45 -5.50
N GLU A 148 -11.67 -11.74 -5.42
CA GLU A 148 -10.79 -11.68 -4.27
C GLU A 148 -10.25 -10.26 -4.10
N GLU A 149 -9.96 -9.90 -2.85
CA GLU A 149 -9.41 -8.61 -2.48
C GLU A 149 -8.25 -8.83 -1.52
N ASP A 150 -7.28 -7.93 -1.59
CA ASP A 150 -6.15 -7.88 -0.66
C ASP A 150 -5.87 -6.41 -0.32
N ASP A 151 -5.35 -6.15 0.86
CA ASP A 151 -4.97 -4.82 1.32
C ASP A 151 -3.60 -4.82 1.97
N PHE A 152 -2.83 -3.78 1.65
CA PHE A 152 -1.45 -3.67 2.10
C PHE A 152 -1.05 -2.22 2.28
N GLN A 153 0.01 -2.03 3.06
CA GLN A 153 0.55 -0.72 3.36
C GLN A 153 1.75 -0.41 2.46
N VAL A 154 1.77 0.80 1.90
CA VAL A 154 2.98 1.35 1.31
C VAL A 154 3.91 1.82 2.42
N GLU A 155 5.04 1.13 2.59
CA GLU A 155 5.99 1.37 3.66
C GLU A 155 6.93 2.54 3.33
N LYS A 156 7.06 3.45 4.29
CA LYS A 156 8.08 4.50 4.29
C LYS A 156 9.39 3.93 4.83
N PRO A 157 10.57 4.39 4.36
CA PRO A 157 11.84 3.97 4.95
C PRO A 157 11.90 4.41 6.42
N PRO A 158 12.51 3.63 7.32
CA PRO A 158 12.72 4.08 8.70
C PRO A 158 13.85 5.12 8.76
N LEU A 159 13.79 6.05 9.73
CA LEU A 159 14.97 6.84 10.08
C LEU A 159 15.94 5.97 10.88
N LYS A 160 17.19 5.92 10.43
CA LYS A 160 18.30 5.30 11.17
C LYS A 160 18.81 6.29 12.20
N ILE A 161 18.83 5.86 13.46
CA ILE A 161 19.38 6.63 14.58
C ILE A 161 20.61 5.91 15.11
N GLU A 162 21.76 6.56 14.98
CA GLU A 162 23.06 6.12 15.47
C GLU A 162 23.51 7.07 16.59
N ILE A 163 24.22 6.53 17.59
CA ILE A 163 24.63 7.31 18.75
C ILE A 163 26.13 7.14 18.93
N GLU A 164 26.81 8.27 19.05
CA GLU A 164 28.25 8.35 19.19
C GLU A 164 28.59 9.11 20.47
N GLY A 165 29.54 8.59 21.24
CA GLY A 165 29.98 9.19 22.50
C GLY A 165 29.53 8.40 23.74
N SER A 166 29.68 9.03 24.90
CA SER A 166 29.43 8.38 26.19
C SER A 166 27.98 8.53 26.62
N LEU A 167 27.30 7.40 26.88
CA LEU A 167 25.93 7.36 27.38
C LEU A 167 25.88 7.61 28.89
N LYS A 168 26.41 8.75 29.35
CA LYS A 168 26.47 9.14 30.76
C LYS A 168 25.69 10.42 31.03
N VAL A 169 25.10 10.56 32.21
CA VAL A 169 24.42 11.81 32.59
C VAL A 169 25.40 12.98 32.57
N TYR A 170 24.94 14.13 32.08
CA TYR A 170 25.71 15.36 31.93
C TYR A 170 26.92 15.27 30.99
N ARG A 171 27.08 14.17 30.23
CA ARG A 171 28.07 14.05 29.16
C ARG A 171 27.41 14.29 27.80
N ARG A 172 28.14 14.96 26.91
CA ARG A 172 27.69 15.17 25.53
C ARG A 172 27.71 13.85 24.77
N LEU A 173 26.63 13.58 24.04
CA LEU A 173 26.54 12.51 23.06
C LEU A 173 26.03 13.10 21.74
N ASN A 174 26.44 12.51 20.63
CA ASN A 174 25.96 12.87 19.30
C ASN A 174 24.93 11.84 18.84
N VAL A 175 23.79 12.33 18.40
CA VAL A 175 22.74 11.56 17.76
C VAL A 175 22.80 11.85 16.27
N LYS A 176 23.14 10.84 15.48
CA LYS A 176 23.13 10.92 14.03
C LYS A 176 21.84 10.28 13.51
N VAL A 177 21.00 11.09 12.88
CA VAL A 177 19.77 10.66 12.22
C VAL A 177 19.98 10.67 10.72
N SER A 178 19.62 9.58 10.05
CA SER A 178 19.79 9.48 8.59
C SER A 178 18.74 8.60 7.92
N PHE A 179 18.43 8.90 6.66
CA PHE A 179 17.72 8.00 5.75
C PHE A 179 18.04 8.35 4.30
N THR A 180 17.72 7.44 3.39
CA THR A 180 17.85 7.66 1.95
C THR A 180 16.50 8.06 1.38
N ASN A 181 16.44 9.16 0.61
CA ASN A 181 15.25 9.58 -0.11
C ASN A 181 14.77 8.44 -1.03
N PRO A 182 13.61 7.82 -0.78
CA PRO A 182 13.15 6.68 -1.57
C PRO A 182 12.58 7.11 -2.93
N LEU A 183 12.33 8.41 -3.14
CA LEU A 183 11.62 8.93 -4.28
C LEU A 183 12.58 9.33 -5.42
N ASN A 184 12.07 9.25 -6.65
CA ASN A 184 12.70 9.83 -7.84
C ASN A 184 12.52 11.36 -7.92
N ARG A 185 12.04 11.97 -6.83
CA ARG A 185 11.73 13.41 -6.72
C ARG A 185 12.51 14.01 -5.57
N LYS A 186 12.88 15.28 -5.71
CA LYS A 186 13.51 16.06 -4.66
C LYS A 186 12.55 16.24 -3.48
N LEU A 187 13.06 16.11 -2.26
CA LEU A 187 12.34 16.44 -1.03
C LEU A 187 12.61 17.90 -0.69
N GLU A 188 11.55 18.70 -0.65
CA GLU A 188 11.61 20.15 -0.40
C GLU A 188 11.04 20.51 0.98
N ASP A 189 11.48 21.64 1.53
CA ASP A 189 11.10 22.14 2.86
C ASP A 189 11.33 21.09 3.96
N CYS A 190 12.47 20.42 3.86
CA CYS A 190 12.84 19.35 4.76
C CYS A 190 12.95 19.85 6.20
N ALA A 191 12.36 19.13 7.13
CA ALA A 191 12.46 19.39 8.56
C ALA A 191 12.54 18.09 9.34
N ILE A 192 13.23 18.15 10.48
CA ILE A 192 13.30 17.06 11.44
C ILE A 192 12.84 17.55 12.81
N THR A 193 12.02 16.75 13.47
CA THR A 193 11.63 16.94 14.87
C THR A 193 12.29 15.84 15.68
N ILE A 194 13.01 16.22 16.73
CA ILE A 194 13.69 15.28 17.63
C ILE A 194 13.13 15.49 19.03
N GLU A 195 12.81 14.39 19.70
CA GLU A 195 12.37 14.38 21.09
C GLU A 195 13.00 13.20 21.85
N GLY A 196 13.21 13.40 23.15
CA GLY A 196 13.68 12.33 24.02
C GLY A 196 13.48 12.71 25.48
N PRO A 197 12.46 12.18 26.18
CA PRO A 197 12.20 12.53 27.57
C PRO A 197 13.40 12.30 28.50
N GLY A 198 13.98 13.39 29.02
CA GLY A 198 15.21 13.36 29.83
C GLY A 198 16.53 13.49 29.05
N LEU A 199 16.45 13.63 27.72
CA LEU A 199 17.56 13.84 26.79
C LEU A 199 17.45 15.20 26.08
N ALA A 200 16.27 15.48 25.50
CA ALA A 200 15.96 16.69 24.75
C ALA A 200 14.47 17.01 24.84
N GLU A 201 14.14 18.29 24.96
CA GLU A 201 12.77 18.75 24.74
C GLU A 201 12.43 18.65 23.24
N PRO A 202 11.15 18.40 22.89
CA PRO A 202 10.74 18.35 21.48
C PRO A 202 11.05 19.67 20.79
N HIS A 203 11.82 19.60 19.71
CA HIS A 203 12.13 20.78 18.90
C HIS A 203 12.26 20.40 17.43
N ARG A 204 12.01 21.38 16.56
CA ARG A 204 11.97 21.23 15.11
C ARG A 204 13.10 22.02 14.47
N LEU A 205 13.83 21.39 13.55
CA LEU A 205 14.94 21.97 12.81
C LEU A 205 14.67 21.89 11.31
N HIS A 206 14.91 22.98 10.61
CA HIS A 206 14.91 22.99 9.15
C HIS A 206 16.21 22.42 8.61
N LEU A 207 16.09 21.57 7.60
CA LEU A 207 17.19 20.91 6.91
C LEU A 207 17.26 21.42 5.47
N LYS A 208 18.37 21.11 4.79
CA LYS A 208 18.45 21.30 3.34
C LYS A 208 17.54 20.31 2.64
N ASP A 209 17.08 20.70 1.45
CA ASP A 209 16.40 19.79 0.54
C ASP A 209 17.27 18.57 0.22
N VAL A 210 16.61 17.44 -0.06
CA VAL A 210 17.28 16.17 -0.33
C VAL A 210 16.99 15.77 -1.76
N GLU A 211 18.05 15.65 -2.57
CA GLU A 211 17.95 15.24 -3.98
C GLU A 211 17.34 13.83 -4.13
N PRO A 212 16.79 13.47 -5.31
CA PRO A 212 16.34 12.11 -5.60
C PRO A 212 17.39 11.07 -5.22
N HIS A 213 17.00 10.04 -4.46
CA HIS A 213 17.91 9.01 -3.94
C HIS A 213 19.09 9.51 -3.09
N GLY A 214 19.11 10.79 -2.72
CA GLY A 214 20.11 11.36 -1.84
C GLY A 214 19.97 10.88 -0.40
N VAL A 215 21.05 10.94 0.35
CA VAL A 215 21.07 10.60 1.79
C VAL A 215 20.87 11.88 2.61
N MET A 216 19.84 11.90 3.42
CA MET A 216 19.66 12.88 4.49
C MET A 216 20.50 12.44 5.68
N THR A 217 21.31 13.34 6.24
CA THR A 217 22.00 13.12 7.52
C THR A 217 21.94 14.39 8.35
N HIS A 218 21.53 14.24 9.60
CA HIS A 218 21.55 15.28 10.60
C HIS A 218 22.25 14.75 11.85
N ILE A 219 23.13 15.57 12.44
CA ILE A 219 23.82 15.24 13.69
C ILE A 219 23.43 16.30 14.71
N GLU A 220 22.92 15.83 15.84
CA GLU A 220 22.55 16.67 16.97
C GLU A 220 23.35 16.27 18.21
N THR A 221 23.86 17.25 18.95
CA THR A 221 24.53 17.00 20.23
C THR A 221 23.54 17.17 21.38
N LEU A 222 23.34 16.11 22.15
CA LEU A 222 22.45 16.08 23.32
C LEU A 222 23.26 15.95 24.62
N VAL A 223 22.64 16.36 25.73
CA VAL A 223 23.17 16.19 27.08
C VAL A 223 22.10 15.53 27.97
N PRO A 224 22.21 14.22 28.26
CA PRO A 224 21.28 13.52 29.13
C PRO A 224 21.22 14.14 30.52
N ARG A 225 20.02 14.31 31.06
CA ARG A 225 19.81 14.88 32.41
C ARG A 225 19.34 13.86 33.44
N LYS A 226 19.04 12.63 33.01
CA LYS A 226 18.52 11.57 33.88
C LYS A 226 19.08 10.21 33.48
N VAL A 227 19.53 9.46 34.48
CA VAL A 227 19.95 8.04 34.38
C VAL A 227 18.76 7.18 33.97
N GLY A 228 19.04 5.99 33.46
CA GLY A 228 18.01 4.98 33.19
C GLY A 228 17.78 4.69 31.71
N PRO A 229 16.85 3.79 31.39
CA PRO A 229 16.41 3.56 30.02
C PRO A 229 15.73 4.83 29.48
N ARG A 230 16.14 5.24 28.29
CA ARG A 230 15.62 6.40 27.56
C ARG A 230 15.31 6.02 26.12
N LYS A 231 14.43 6.78 25.49
CA LYS A 231 14.05 6.61 24.09
C LYS A 231 14.23 7.95 23.38
N ILE A 232 14.91 7.91 22.24
CA ILE A 232 14.98 9.00 21.28
C ILE A 232 13.98 8.69 20.17
N THR A 233 13.16 9.66 19.81
CA THR A 233 12.27 9.61 18.66
C THR A 233 12.65 10.74 17.72
N ALA A 234 12.77 10.44 16.43
CA ALA A 234 12.95 11.41 15.39
C ALA A 234 11.85 11.25 14.34
N ILE A 235 11.33 12.37 13.86
CA ILE A 235 10.34 12.43 12.79
C ILE A 235 10.84 13.39 11.72
N PHE A 236 11.03 12.89 10.51
CA PHE A 236 11.35 13.71 9.35
C PHE A 236 10.08 13.98 8.54
N THR A 237 9.98 15.20 8.02
CA THR A 237 8.90 15.62 7.14
C THR A 237 9.41 16.54 6.04
N SER A 238 8.77 16.49 4.88
CA SER A 238 9.01 17.33 3.71
C SER A 238 7.68 17.50 2.96
N ARG A 239 7.64 18.31 1.90
CA ARG A 239 6.43 18.44 1.08
C ARG A 239 6.00 17.12 0.44
N GLN A 240 6.95 16.31 -0.01
CA GLN A 240 6.69 15.08 -0.77
C GLN A 240 6.60 13.85 0.13
N LEU A 241 7.41 13.79 1.18
CA LEU A 241 7.48 12.64 2.09
C LEU A 241 7.26 13.11 3.52
N ILE A 242 6.08 12.78 4.06
CA ILE A 242 5.66 13.14 5.41
C ILE A 242 5.86 11.98 6.38
N GLU A 243 6.10 12.31 7.65
CA GLU A 243 6.08 11.38 8.79
C GLU A 243 6.96 10.13 8.63
N VAL A 244 8.24 10.36 8.31
CA VAL A 244 9.25 9.30 8.34
C VAL A 244 9.78 9.19 9.77
N LEU A 245 9.47 8.08 10.45
CA LEU A 245 9.75 7.91 11.88
C LEU A 245 10.98 7.01 12.12
N GLY A 246 11.74 7.34 13.16
CA GLY A 246 12.73 6.43 13.73
C GLY A 246 12.77 6.55 15.24
N THR A 247 13.07 5.44 15.91
CA THR A 247 13.23 5.44 17.36
C THR A 247 14.42 4.60 17.77
N LYS A 248 15.06 4.99 18.87
CA LYS A 248 16.17 4.25 19.46
C LYS A 248 16.06 4.26 20.97
N GLN A 249 16.13 3.08 21.56
CA GLN A 249 16.29 2.92 23.01
C GLN A 249 17.77 2.98 23.37
N ILE A 250 18.08 3.67 24.46
CA ILE A 250 19.41 3.75 25.05
C ILE A 250 19.36 3.61 26.55
N MET A 251 20.47 3.17 27.12
CA MET A 251 20.69 3.10 28.56
C MET A 251 21.65 4.22 28.94
N ILE A 252 21.20 5.17 29.77
CA ILE A 252 22.07 6.22 30.31
C ILE A 252 22.59 5.78 31.67
N GLU A 253 23.91 5.80 31.81
CA GLU A 253 24.68 5.49 33.01
C GLU A 253 25.00 6.76 33.81
N ASP A 254 25.46 6.58 35.05
CA ASP A 254 26.00 7.65 35.90
C ASP A 254 27.34 8.22 35.38
#